data_AF-A0A920EZ32-F1
#
_entry.id   AF-A0A920EZ32-F1
#
_cell.length_a   1.000
_cell.length_b   1.000
_cell.length_c   1.000
_cell.angle_alpha   90.00
_cell.angle_beta   90.00
_cell.angle_gamma   90.00
#
_symmetry.space_group_name_H-M   'P 1'
#
loop_
_entity.id
_entity.type
_entity.pdbx_description
1 polymer ?
#
loop_
_entity_poly.entity_id
_entity_poly.type
_entity_poly.pdbx_seq_one_letter_code
_entity_poly.pdbx_strand_id
1 'polypeptide(L)'
;METRVIEEFYSNKQIKQRSHMKGSKLDGICEFYDIDGNLEQRVNFKEGNLDGFLETYIKGELSSKRSFKEGYLDGPTELFDETGELSAIINFERDLRQGVSRFWNKGQCVREANYKDGLLEGVTEDFTADGILIQRATYLRGQLDGVIVRFWLNGNVMEETDYSEGEIIGEARLYDERGKRISDKKEKNMVGTLTKVFRGE
;
A
#
# COMPACT_ATOMS: atom_id res chain seq x y z
N MET A 1 11.96 18.51 33.79
CA MET A 1 11.95 19.62 32.82
C MET A 1 10.50 19.89 32.47
N GLU A 2 10.10 21.16 32.49
CA GLU A 2 8.72 21.60 32.25
C GLU A 2 8.37 21.48 30.76
N THR A 3 7.13 21.06 30.48
CA THR A 3 6.60 21.02 29.10
C THR A 3 6.04 22.40 28.76
N ARG A 4 6.41 22.94 27.60
CA ARG A 4 5.92 24.22 27.09
C ARG A 4 5.31 24.04 25.70
N VAL A 5 4.31 24.85 25.39
CA VAL A 5 3.73 24.94 24.04
C VAL A 5 4.25 26.22 23.40
N ILE A 6 4.76 26.11 22.18
CA ILE A 6 5.21 27.23 21.36
C ILE A 6 4.25 27.34 20.17
N GLU A 7 3.81 28.56 19.89
CA GLU A 7 2.97 28.86 18.72
C GLU A 7 3.70 29.85 17.81
N GLU A 8 3.71 29.56 16.52
CA GLU A 8 4.13 30.47 15.47
C GLU A 8 2.91 30.92 14.68
N PHE A 9 2.92 32.16 14.23
CA PHE A 9 1.78 32.78 13.56
C PHE A 9 2.17 33.28 12.17
N TYR A 10 1.23 33.22 11.25
CA TYR A 10 1.30 33.96 10.00
C TYR A 10 1.13 35.47 10.21
N SER A 11 1.39 36.27 9.18
CA SER A 11 1.21 37.72 9.19
C SER A 11 -0.25 38.15 9.47
N ASN A 12 -1.22 37.31 9.11
CA ASN A 12 -2.65 37.50 9.40
C ASN A 12 -3.05 37.12 10.84
N LYS A 13 -2.08 36.76 11.69
CA LYS A 13 -2.24 36.32 13.09
C LYS A 13 -2.93 34.97 13.27
N GLN A 14 -3.19 34.21 12.21
CA GLN A 14 -3.57 32.81 12.35
C GLN A 14 -2.36 31.95 12.75
N ILE A 15 -2.62 30.86 13.47
CA ILE A 15 -1.57 29.92 13.89
C ILE A 15 -1.04 29.23 12.64
N LYS A 16 0.28 29.24 12.49
CA LYS A 16 1.03 28.49 11.48
C LYS A 16 1.48 27.14 12.02
N GLN A 17 1.93 27.13 13.28
CA GLN A 17 2.48 25.95 13.91
C GLN A 17 2.23 26.00 15.42
N ARG A 18 1.89 24.87 16.01
CA ARG A 18 1.85 24.67 17.46
C ARG A 18 2.73 23.48 17.82
N SER A 19 3.67 23.65 18.74
CA SER A 19 4.64 22.60 19.08
C SER A 19 4.77 22.40 20.58
N HIS A 20 4.71 21.14 21.01
CA HIS A 20 5.01 20.72 22.38
C HIS A 20 6.52 20.49 22.52
N MET A 21 7.10 21.10 23.56
CA MET A 21 8.53 21.09 23.82
C MET A 21 8.81 20.67 25.26
N LYS A 22 9.87 19.88 25.47
CA LYS A 22 10.43 19.57 26.79
C LYS A 22 11.89 20.02 26.80
N GLY A 23 12.16 21.11 27.52
CA GLY A 23 13.46 21.79 27.41
C GLY A 23 13.65 22.43 26.02
N SER A 24 14.77 22.11 25.36
CA SER A 24 15.10 22.60 24.01
C SER A 24 14.64 21.67 22.87
N LYS A 25 14.00 20.55 23.18
CA LYS A 25 13.61 19.52 22.20
C LYS A 25 12.10 19.47 22.02
N LEU A 26 11.66 19.11 20.80
CA LEU A 26 10.28 18.71 20.52
C LEU A 26 9.98 17.41 21.28
N ASP A 27 8.87 17.40 22.01
CA ASP A 27 8.44 16.27 22.82
C ASP A 27 6.92 16.37 23.01
N GLY A 28 6.19 15.54 22.27
CA GLY A 28 4.75 15.62 22.10
C GLY A 28 4.34 15.98 20.68
N ILE A 29 3.15 16.54 20.54
CA ILE A 29 2.53 16.80 19.24
C ILE A 29 3.01 18.14 18.67
N CYS A 30 3.25 18.15 17.36
CA CYS A 30 3.41 19.33 16.54
C CYS A 30 2.30 19.39 15.49
N GLU A 31 1.58 20.50 15.43
CA GLU A 31 0.50 20.74 14.46
C GLU A 31 0.93 21.87 13.52
N PHE A 32 0.66 21.69 12.23
CA PHE A 32 0.93 22.67 11.18
C PHE A 32 -0.38 23.01 10.47
N TYR A 33 -0.58 24.31 10.20
CA TYR A 33 -1.80 24.84 9.63
C TYR A 33 -1.47 25.71 8.42
N ASP A 34 -2.40 25.79 7.47
CA ASP A 34 -2.30 26.72 6.34
C ASP A 34 -2.68 28.17 6.74
N ILE A 35 -2.56 29.10 5.79
CA ILE A 35 -2.86 30.53 5.98
C ILE A 35 -4.34 30.84 6.24
N ASP A 36 -5.23 29.88 6.01
CA ASP A 36 -6.67 29.98 6.26
C ASP A 36 -7.07 29.32 7.60
N GLY A 37 -6.14 28.60 8.23
CA GLY A 37 -6.27 27.98 9.54
C GLY A 37 -6.64 26.50 9.48
N ASN A 38 -6.63 25.88 8.30
CA ASN A 38 -6.88 24.45 8.15
C ASN A 38 -5.66 23.65 8.59
N LEU A 39 -5.90 22.58 9.35
CA LEU A 39 -4.83 21.67 9.76
C LEU A 39 -4.29 20.94 8.52
N GLU A 40 -2.97 21.03 8.28
CA GLU A 40 -2.28 20.33 7.20
C GLU A 40 -1.57 19.08 7.72
N GLN A 41 -0.96 19.16 8.90
CA GLN A 41 -0.20 18.05 9.47
C GLN A 41 -0.29 18.00 10.99
N ARG A 42 -0.31 16.77 11.52
CA ARG A 42 -0.11 16.49 12.94
C ARG A 42 1.00 15.45 13.09
N VAL A 43 1.99 15.76 13.92
CA VAL A 43 3.25 15.02 13.98
C VAL A 43 3.64 14.74 15.42
N ASN A 44 3.94 13.48 15.73
CA ASN A 44 4.40 13.10 17.06
C ASN A 44 5.93 13.10 17.13
N PHE A 45 6.46 13.77 18.15
CA PHE A 45 7.88 13.80 18.47
C PHE A 45 8.16 13.24 19.86
N LYS A 46 9.32 12.61 20.01
CA LYS A 46 9.89 12.20 21.29
C LYS A 46 11.37 12.54 21.31
N GLU A 47 11.79 13.35 22.28
CA GLU A 47 13.17 13.82 22.44
C GLU A 47 13.82 14.40 21.17
N GLY A 48 13.02 15.06 20.33
CA GLY A 48 13.44 15.70 19.08
C GLY A 48 13.32 14.84 17.82
N ASN A 49 13.00 13.55 17.95
CA ASN A 49 12.83 12.63 16.80
C ASN A 49 11.35 12.39 16.52
N LEU A 50 11.01 12.09 15.25
CA LEU A 50 9.69 11.58 14.91
C LEU A 50 9.47 10.22 15.58
N ASP A 51 8.44 10.10 16.40
CA ASP A 51 8.14 8.90 17.18
C ASP A 51 6.65 8.88 17.48
N GLY A 52 5.93 7.94 16.87
CA GLY A 52 4.47 7.92 16.79
C GLY A 52 3.98 8.17 15.37
N PHE A 53 2.92 8.97 15.21
CA PHE A 53 2.29 9.17 13.90
C PHE A 53 2.63 10.51 13.26
N LEU A 54 2.68 10.50 11.93
CA LEU A 54 2.56 11.68 11.09
C LEU A 54 1.26 11.56 10.28
N GLU A 55 0.30 12.39 10.61
CA GLU A 55 -0.99 12.53 9.95
C GLU A 55 -0.92 13.72 9.00
N THR A 56 -1.38 13.55 7.76
CA THR A 56 -1.45 14.61 6.75
C THR A 56 -2.87 14.75 6.27
N TYR A 57 -3.34 15.99 6.19
CA TYR A 57 -4.70 16.34 5.82
C TYR A 57 -4.71 17.16 4.53
N ILE A 58 -5.66 16.87 3.65
CA ILE A 58 -5.88 17.60 2.40
C ILE A 58 -7.34 18.05 2.40
N LYS A 59 -7.57 19.36 2.28
CA LYS A 59 -8.92 19.95 2.35
C LYS A 59 -9.72 19.54 3.60
N GLY A 60 -9.02 19.33 4.72
CA GLY A 60 -9.61 18.94 6.01
C GLY A 60 -9.83 17.44 6.20
N GLU A 61 -9.59 16.61 5.17
CA GLU A 61 -9.73 15.15 5.23
C GLU A 61 -8.37 14.48 5.42
N LEU A 62 -8.33 13.38 6.19
CA LEU A 62 -7.10 12.63 6.43
C LEU A 62 -6.67 11.94 5.14
N SER A 63 -5.54 12.33 4.58
CA SER A 63 -4.98 11.77 3.35
C SER A 63 -3.96 10.66 3.62
N SER A 64 -3.20 10.76 4.70
CA SER A 64 -2.29 9.69 5.12
C SER A 64 -2.02 9.69 6.62
N LYS A 65 -1.71 8.51 7.15
CA LYS A 65 -1.22 8.30 8.51
C LYS A 65 -0.02 7.37 8.49
N ARG A 66 1.16 7.91 8.80
CA ARG A 66 2.45 7.20 8.74
C ARG A 66 2.97 6.93 10.14
N SER A 67 3.41 5.70 10.40
CA SER A 67 4.03 5.30 11.66
C SER A 67 5.54 5.51 11.65
N PHE A 68 6.06 6.15 12.69
CA PHE A 68 7.48 6.44 12.87
C PHE A 68 7.98 5.93 14.22
N LYS A 69 9.24 5.48 14.25
CA LYS A 69 9.98 5.14 15.45
C LYS A 69 11.41 5.64 15.32
N GLU A 70 11.87 6.43 16.28
CA GLU A 70 13.23 6.99 16.29
C GLU A 70 13.63 7.71 14.98
N GLY A 71 12.67 8.34 14.29
CA GLY A 71 12.89 9.06 13.03
C GLY A 71 12.71 8.23 11.76
N TYR A 72 12.57 6.90 11.87
CA TYR A 72 12.39 5.99 10.73
C TYR A 72 10.92 5.63 10.56
N LEU A 73 10.45 5.42 9.33
CA LEU A 73 9.18 4.74 9.09
C LEU A 73 9.27 3.31 9.64
N ASP A 74 8.39 3.00 10.58
CA ASP A 74 8.40 1.74 11.33
C ASP A 74 6.96 1.46 11.78
N GLY A 75 6.38 0.41 11.19
CA GLY A 75 4.96 0.07 11.31
C GLY A 75 4.13 0.43 10.07
N PRO A 76 2.79 0.43 10.22
CA PRO A 76 1.89 0.64 9.10
C PRO A 76 1.87 2.11 8.65
N THR A 77 1.78 2.30 7.34
CA THR A 77 1.36 3.54 6.69
C THR A 77 0.01 3.32 6.04
N GLU A 78 -0.98 4.08 6.48
CA GLU A 78 -2.33 4.10 5.93
C GLU A 78 -2.45 5.25 4.94
N LEU A 79 -2.99 4.97 3.76
CA LEU A 79 -3.28 5.96 2.72
C LEU A 79 -4.78 5.98 2.44
N PHE A 80 -5.31 7.17 2.22
CA PHE A 80 -6.73 7.39 1.92
C PHE A 80 -6.87 8.06 0.56
N ASP A 81 -7.94 7.75 -0.18
CA ASP A 81 -8.24 8.38 -1.46
C ASP A 81 -8.97 9.73 -1.29
N GLU A 82 -9.37 10.35 -2.41
CA GLU A 82 -10.07 11.65 -2.43
C GLU A 82 -11.47 11.63 -1.81
N THR A 83 -12.00 10.46 -1.50
CA THR A 83 -13.30 10.28 -0.81
C THR A 83 -13.12 9.96 0.68
N GLY A 84 -11.87 9.87 1.15
CA GLY A 84 -11.53 9.48 2.52
C GLY A 84 -11.56 7.97 2.77
N GLU A 85 -11.74 7.15 1.73
CA GLU A 85 -11.71 5.70 1.85
C GLU A 85 -10.27 5.18 1.88
N LEU A 86 -10.03 4.11 2.66
CA LEU A 86 -8.71 3.47 2.74
C LEU A 86 -8.33 2.91 1.36
N SER A 87 -7.19 3.35 0.83
CA SER A 87 -6.64 2.91 -0.45
C SER A 87 -5.44 1.98 -0.30
N ALA A 88 -4.66 2.11 0.78
CA ALA A 88 -3.55 1.20 1.06
C ALA A 88 -3.15 1.15 2.53
N ILE A 89 -2.59 0.01 2.92
CA ILE A 89 -1.80 -0.20 4.13
C ILE A 89 -0.48 -0.78 3.69
N ILE A 90 0.60 -0.04 3.92
CA ILE A 90 1.96 -0.42 3.56
C ILE A 90 2.76 -0.54 4.86
N ASN A 91 3.35 -1.70 5.10
CA ASN A 91 4.11 -1.94 6.31
C ASN A 91 5.60 -1.66 6.08
N PHE A 92 6.22 -0.99 7.04
CA PHE A 92 7.64 -0.63 7.02
C PHE A 92 8.37 -1.13 8.27
N GLU A 93 9.64 -1.45 8.11
CA GLU A 93 10.61 -1.63 9.18
C GLU A 93 11.87 -0.84 8.79
N ARG A 94 12.25 0.17 9.59
CA ARG A 94 13.43 1.02 9.32
C ARG A 94 13.47 1.56 7.88
N ASP A 95 12.41 2.25 7.45
CA ASP A 95 12.21 2.82 6.11
C ASP A 95 12.08 1.82 4.95
N LEU A 96 12.24 0.51 5.19
CA LEU A 96 12.11 -0.52 4.19
C LEU A 96 10.73 -1.18 4.27
N ARG A 97 10.10 -1.42 3.12
CA ARG A 97 8.83 -2.17 3.09
C ARG A 97 9.07 -3.59 3.62
N GLN A 98 8.22 -4.01 4.54
CA GLN A 98 8.38 -5.27 5.27
C GLN A 98 7.02 -5.90 5.55
N GLY A 99 6.87 -7.18 5.23
CA GLY A 99 5.63 -7.92 5.41
C GLY A 99 4.54 -7.59 4.39
N VAL A 100 3.31 -7.94 4.72
CA VAL A 100 2.16 -7.85 3.80
C VAL A 100 1.69 -6.40 3.69
N SER A 101 1.68 -5.86 2.48
CA SER A 101 0.97 -4.62 2.14
C SER A 101 -0.33 -4.98 1.43
N ARG A 102 -1.38 -4.18 1.66
CA ARG A 102 -2.71 -4.37 1.09
C ARG A 102 -3.16 -3.12 0.38
N PHE A 103 -3.92 -3.30 -0.69
CA PHE A 103 -4.43 -2.23 -1.53
C PHE A 103 -5.92 -2.42 -1.76
N TRP A 104 -6.66 -1.33 -1.68
CA TRP A 104 -8.11 -1.32 -1.80
C TRP A 104 -8.55 -0.41 -2.93
N ASN A 105 -9.69 -0.73 -3.50
CA ASN A 105 -10.42 0.11 -4.44
C ASN A 105 -11.89 0.11 -4.02
N LYS A 106 -12.44 1.27 -3.69
CA LYS A 106 -13.83 1.43 -3.23
C LYS A 106 -14.19 0.49 -2.07
N GLY A 107 -13.33 0.44 -1.05
CA GLY A 107 -13.48 -0.42 0.12
C GLY A 107 -13.18 -1.91 -0.06
N GLN A 108 -12.95 -2.41 -1.28
CA GLN A 108 -12.62 -3.82 -1.53
C GLN A 108 -11.12 -4.03 -1.69
N CYS A 109 -10.54 -5.04 -1.03
CA CYS A 109 -9.14 -5.41 -1.21
C CYS A 109 -8.93 -5.96 -2.63
N VAL A 110 -8.06 -5.33 -3.40
CA VAL A 110 -7.73 -5.69 -4.79
C VAL A 110 -6.34 -6.28 -4.93
N ARG A 111 -5.48 -6.14 -3.92
CA ARG A 111 -4.15 -6.75 -3.92
C ARG A 111 -3.60 -6.95 -2.50
N GLU A 112 -2.99 -8.10 -2.27
CA GLU A 112 -2.11 -8.36 -1.13
C GLU A 112 -0.72 -8.69 -1.67
N ALA A 113 0.31 -7.97 -1.22
CA ALA A 113 1.68 -8.14 -1.68
C ALA A 113 2.64 -8.23 -0.50
N ASN A 114 3.43 -9.29 -0.44
CA ASN A 114 4.41 -9.48 0.62
C ASN A 114 5.78 -8.89 0.25
N TYR A 115 6.40 -8.20 1.20
CA TYR A 115 7.68 -7.54 1.02
C TYR A 115 8.70 -8.01 2.05
N LYS A 116 9.97 -7.97 1.66
CA LYS A 116 11.12 -8.12 2.54
C LYS A 116 12.22 -7.18 2.07
N ASP A 117 12.77 -6.40 3.00
CA ASP A 117 13.87 -5.45 2.72
C ASP A 117 13.56 -4.51 1.52
N GLY A 118 12.31 -4.08 1.39
CA GLY A 118 11.86 -3.19 0.32
C GLY A 118 11.48 -3.86 -1.01
N LEU A 119 11.74 -5.16 -1.17
CA LEU A 119 11.50 -5.94 -2.38
C LEU A 119 10.30 -6.88 -2.21
N LEU A 120 9.62 -7.24 -3.30
CA LEU A 120 8.60 -8.30 -3.26
C LEU A 120 9.25 -9.64 -2.88
N GLU A 121 8.67 -10.35 -1.93
CA GLU A 121 9.20 -11.60 -1.40
C GLU A 121 8.04 -12.54 -1.02
N GLY A 122 7.98 -13.71 -1.62
CA GLY A 122 6.91 -14.68 -1.45
C GLY A 122 5.68 -14.37 -2.29
N VAL A 123 4.51 -14.71 -1.76
CA VAL A 123 3.25 -14.69 -2.51
C VAL A 123 2.67 -13.27 -2.60
N THR A 124 2.20 -12.92 -3.78
CA THR A 124 1.36 -11.76 -4.06
C THR A 124 0.07 -12.24 -4.72
N GLU A 125 -1.06 -11.69 -4.31
CA GLU A 125 -2.39 -12.04 -4.78
C GLU A 125 -3.12 -10.79 -5.29
N ASP A 126 -3.79 -10.92 -6.43
CA ASP A 126 -4.63 -9.89 -7.04
C ASP A 126 -6.08 -10.35 -7.12
N PHE A 127 -7.00 -9.43 -6.86
CA PHE A 127 -8.43 -9.70 -6.77
C PHE A 127 -9.23 -8.75 -7.68
N THR A 128 -10.42 -9.18 -8.09
CA THR A 128 -11.40 -8.28 -8.73
C THR A 128 -11.95 -7.27 -7.73
N ALA A 129 -12.70 -6.27 -8.23
CA ALA A 129 -13.46 -5.33 -7.40
C ALA A 129 -14.58 -5.99 -6.55
N ASP A 130 -14.91 -7.27 -6.83
CA ASP A 130 -15.84 -8.07 -6.02
C ASP A 130 -15.10 -9.02 -5.06
N GLY A 131 -13.77 -8.92 -4.96
CA GLY A 131 -12.94 -9.74 -4.07
C GLY A 131 -12.63 -11.16 -4.59
N ILE A 132 -12.85 -11.43 -5.88
CA ILE A 132 -12.55 -12.74 -6.48
C ILE A 132 -11.05 -12.81 -6.81
N LEU A 133 -10.34 -13.82 -6.32
CA LEU A 133 -8.93 -14.05 -6.65
C LEU A 133 -8.78 -14.33 -8.15
N ILE A 134 -7.92 -13.55 -8.83
CA ILE A 134 -7.68 -13.67 -10.27
C ILE A 134 -6.23 -13.98 -10.61
N GLN A 135 -5.31 -13.69 -9.71
CA GLN A 135 -3.90 -14.01 -9.90
C GLN A 135 -3.20 -14.24 -8.57
N ARG A 136 -2.30 -15.22 -8.56
CA ARG A 136 -1.30 -15.45 -7.54
C ARG A 136 0.07 -15.51 -8.21
N ALA A 137 1.04 -14.78 -7.70
CA ALA A 137 2.41 -14.77 -8.20
C ALA A 137 3.40 -14.94 -7.05
N THR A 138 4.48 -15.68 -7.29
CA THR A 138 5.56 -15.87 -6.31
C THR A 138 6.78 -15.05 -6.72
N TYR A 139 7.33 -14.31 -5.77
CA TYR A 139 8.50 -13.48 -5.96
C TYR A 139 9.64 -13.91 -5.04
N LEU A 140 10.87 -13.74 -5.51
CA LEU A 140 12.08 -13.84 -4.71
C LEU A 140 12.94 -12.61 -5.01
N ARG A 141 13.27 -11.80 -4.00
CA ARG A 141 14.08 -10.58 -4.13
C ARG A 141 13.60 -9.66 -5.26
N GLY A 142 12.29 -9.47 -5.37
CA GLY A 142 11.67 -8.57 -6.34
C GLY A 142 11.50 -9.14 -7.75
N GLN A 143 11.96 -10.36 -8.01
CA GLN A 143 11.82 -11.03 -9.30
C GLN A 143 10.81 -12.17 -9.22
N LEU A 144 10.12 -12.46 -10.32
CA LEU A 144 9.27 -13.65 -10.40
C LEU A 144 10.14 -14.90 -10.29
N ASP A 145 9.86 -15.73 -9.30
CA ASP A 145 10.56 -16.99 -9.07
C ASP A 145 9.59 -17.96 -8.41
N GLY A 146 9.26 -19.04 -9.12
CA GLY A 146 8.13 -19.92 -8.80
C GLY A 146 7.00 -19.79 -9.83
N VAL A 147 5.76 -19.98 -9.40
CA VAL A 147 4.61 -20.05 -10.32
C VAL A 147 3.78 -18.77 -10.30
N ILE A 148 3.35 -18.32 -11.49
CA ILE A 148 2.17 -17.48 -11.65
C ILE A 148 0.98 -18.40 -11.92
N VAL A 149 -0.06 -18.27 -11.12
CA VAL A 149 -1.35 -18.94 -11.33
C VAL A 149 -2.39 -17.86 -11.58
N ARG A 150 -3.10 -17.96 -12.70
CA ARG A 150 -4.28 -17.12 -12.97
C ARG A 150 -5.54 -17.96 -12.88
N PHE A 151 -6.61 -17.33 -12.45
CA PHE A 151 -7.87 -18.01 -12.14
C PHE A 151 -9.01 -17.46 -13.01
N TRP A 152 -9.93 -18.36 -13.36
CA TRP A 152 -11.25 -18.00 -13.83
C TRP A 152 -12.05 -17.37 -12.68
N LEU A 153 -13.11 -16.62 -13.00
CA LEU A 153 -13.98 -15.99 -11.99
C LEU A 153 -14.71 -17.00 -11.08
N ASN A 154 -14.79 -18.27 -11.50
CA ASN A 154 -15.33 -19.36 -10.68
C ASN A 154 -14.29 -19.98 -9.73
N GLY A 155 -13.06 -19.45 -9.69
CA GLY A 155 -11.95 -19.90 -8.85
C GLY A 155 -11.13 -21.06 -9.41
N ASN A 156 -11.52 -21.64 -10.56
CA ASN A 156 -10.70 -22.67 -11.20
C ASN A 156 -9.46 -22.07 -11.83
N VAL A 157 -8.37 -22.84 -11.85
CA VAL A 157 -7.14 -22.44 -12.53
C VAL A 157 -7.43 -22.24 -14.02
N MET A 158 -6.95 -21.12 -14.55
CA MET A 158 -6.99 -20.78 -15.96
C MET A 158 -5.63 -21.02 -16.62
N GLU A 159 -4.57 -20.62 -15.93
CA GLU A 159 -3.21 -20.68 -16.42
C GLU A 159 -2.24 -20.89 -15.26
N GLU A 160 -1.24 -21.73 -15.47
CA GLU A 160 -0.05 -21.82 -14.62
C GLU A 160 1.19 -21.66 -15.50
N THR A 161 2.06 -20.72 -15.11
CA THR A 161 3.31 -20.45 -15.82
C THR A 161 4.44 -20.42 -14.80
N ASP A 162 5.43 -21.29 -15.01
CA ASP A 162 6.61 -21.40 -14.14
C ASP A 162 7.64 -20.34 -14.54
N TYR A 163 8.30 -19.75 -13.53
CA TYR A 163 9.32 -18.73 -13.66
C TYR A 163 10.54 -19.06 -12.81
N SER A 164 11.72 -18.68 -13.26
CA SER A 164 12.93 -18.58 -12.43
C SER A 164 13.75 -17.38 -12.88
N GLU A 165 14.23 -16.60 -11.90
CA GLU A 165 15.00 -15.38 -12.14
C GLU A 165 14.30 -14.39 -13.10
N GLY A 166 12.97 -14.34 -13.06
CA GLY A 166 12.14 -13.48 -13.91
C GLY A 166 11.82 -14.05 -15.30
N GLU A 167 12.42 -15.17 -15.69
CA GLU A 167 12.25 -15.79 -17.00
C GLU A 167 11.28 -16.97 -16.94
N ILE A 168 10.49 -17.17 -18.00
CA ILE A 168 9.54 -18.29 -18.10
C ILE A 168 10.32 -19.60 -18.27
N ILE A 169 9.94 -20.62 -17.51
CA ILE A 169 10.42 -21.99 -17.65
C ILE A 169 9.33 -22.85 -18.30
N GLY A 170 9.58 -23.26 -19.54
CA GLY A 170 8.70 -24.18 -20.26
C GLY A 170 7.46 -23.50 -20.86
N GLU A 171 6.41 -24.30 -21.09
CA GLU A 171 5.16 -23.84 -21.68
C GLU A 171 4.09 -23.60 -20.60
N ALA A 172 3.28 -22.57 -20.78
CA ALA A 172 2.14 -22.30 -19.91
C ALA A 172 1.15 -23.49 -19.92
N ARG A 173 0.64 -23.84 -18.75
CA ARG A 173 -0.38 -24.88 -18.57
C ARG A 173 -1.75 -24.21 -18.53
N LEU A 174 -2.55 -24.45 -19.55
CA LEU A 174 -3.84 -23.79 -19.75
C LEU A 174 -5.01 -24.70 -19.47
N TYR A 175 -6.08 -24.16 -18.88
CA TYR A 175 -7.26 -24.90 -18.47
C TYR A 175 -8.54 -24.12 -18.82
N ASP A 176 -9.61 -24.82 -19.21
CA ASP A 176 -10.93 -24.22 -19.36
C ASP A 176 -11.62 -23.97 -18.00
N GLU A 177 -12.77 -23.27 -18.00
CA GLU A 177 -13.53 -22.97 -16.78
C GLU A 177 -13.95 -24.21 -15.97
N ARG A 178 -13.89 -25.41 -16.54
CA ARG A 178 -14.19 -26.68 -15.86
C ARG A 178 -12.94 -27.36 -15.31
N GLY A 179 -11.78 -26.72 -15.42
CA GLY A 179 -10.48 -27.25 -14.99
C GLY A 179 -9.87 -28.27 -15.95
N LYS A 180 -10.37 -28.40 -17.19
CA LYS A 180 -9.80 -29.33 -18.16
C LYS A 180 -8.65 -28.66 -18.92
N ARG A 181 -7.50 -29.32 -19.00
CA ARG A 181 -6.35 -28.84 -19.76
C ARG A 181 -6.68 -28.64 -21.25
N ILE A 182 -6.26 -27.52 -21.81
CA ILE A 182 -6.46 -27.14 -23.22
C ILE A 182 -5.15 -26.75 -23.90
N SER A 183 -5.15 -26.66 -25.23
CA SER A 183 -4.00 -26.24 -26.04
C SER A 183 -4.05 -24.74 -26.36
N ASP A 184 -2.89 -24.12 -26.58
CA ASP A 184 -2.66 -22.69 -26.84
C ASP A 184 -3.49 -22.10 -28.02
N LYS A 185 -3.87 -22.92 -29.01
CA LYS A 185 -4.78 -22.45 -30.08
C LYS A 185 -6.18 -22.07 -29.57
N LYS A 186 -6.66 -22.68 -28.49
CA LYS A 186 -7.94 -22.32 -27.85
C LYS A 186 -7.83 -21.08 -26.96
N GLU A 187 -6.64 -20.81 -26.44
CA GLU A 187 -6.30 -19.68 -25.55
C GLU A 187 -6.51 -18.32 -26.22
N LYS A 188 -6.00 -18.14 -27.46
CA LYS A 188 -6.05 -16.86 -28.19
C LYS A 188 -7.46 -16.30 -28.33
N ASN A 189 -8.47 -17.17 -28.36
CA ASN A 189 -9.87 -16.76 -28.44
C ASN A 189 -10.45 -16.34 -27.07
N MET A 190 -9.88 -16.83 -25.96
CA MET A 190 -10.36 -16.58 -24.59
C MET A 190 -9.66 -15.37 -23.94
N VAL A 191 -8.35 -15.19 -24.19
CA VAL A 191 -7.56 -14.05 -23.68
C VAL A 191 -8.16 -12.71 -24.10
N GLY A 192 -8.73 -12.62 -25.31
CA GLY A 192 -9.42 -11.41 -25.78
C GLY A 192 -10.66 -11.04 -24.96
N THR A 193 -11.38 -12.02 -24.40
CA THR A 193 -12.55 -11.80 -23.55
C THR A 193 -12.14 -11.39 -22.14
N LEU A 194 -11.07 -12.00 -21.61
CA LEU A 194 -10.60 -11.75 -20.25
C LEU A 194 -9.81 -10.45 -20.11
N THR A 195 -9.08 -10.02 -21.14
CA THR A 195 -8.38 -8.72 -21.13
C THR A 195 -9.35 -7.57 -20.86
N LYS A 196 -10.63 -7.71 -21.24
CA LYS A 196 -11.69 -6.74 -20.91
C LYS A 196 -12.07 -6.78 -19.44
N VAL A 197 -12.20 -7.98 -18.87
CA VAL A 197 -12.43 -8.19 -17.44
C VAL A 197 -11.28 -7.63 -16.60
N PHE A 198 -10.03 -7.85 -17.00
CA PHE A 198 -8.83 -7.29 -16.35
C PHE A 198 -8.74 -5.76 -16.46
N ARG A 199 -9.36 -5.14 -17.48
CA ARG A 199 -9.38 -3.69 -17.70
C ARG A 199 -10.64 -2.99 -17.17
N GLY A 200 -11.62 -3.75 -16.67
CA GLY A 200 -12.90 -3.20 -16.24
C GLY A 200 -13.74 -2.61 -17.38
N GLU A 201 -13.61 -3.14 -18.60
CA GLU A 201 -14.39 -2.76 -19.80
C GLU A 201 -15.51 -3.73 -20.13
#